data_AF-A0A1V3C7Q5-F1
#
_entry.id   AF-A0A1V3C7Q5-F1
#
_cell.length_a   1.000
_cell.length_b   1.000
_cell.length_c   1.000
_cell.angle_alpha   90.00
_cell.angle_beta   90.00
_cell.angle_gamma   90.00
#
_symmetry.space_group_name_H-M   'P 1'
#
loop_
_entity.id
_entity.type
_entity.pdbx_description
1 polymer ?
#
loop_
_entity_poly.entity_id
_entity_poly.type
_entity_poly.pdbx_seq_one_letter_code
_entity_poly.pdbx_strand_id
1 'polypeptide(L)'
;MSKVRISISLAPEHAERVRAHAERAGMDVSSYMVNAATRQMAEAEAADEVFSGIDALIAKAETRATGYTPADDATELSEGERREVADAMRLVYGDEAEQNPGQVA
;
A
#
# COMPACT_ATOMS: atom_id res chain seq x y z
N MET A 1 -16.92 22.52 -25.52
CA MET A 1 -16.35 22.81 -24.17
C MET A 1 -15.21 23.79 -24.31
N SER A 2 -15.07 24.74 -23.39
CA SER A 2 -13.93 25.67 -23.39
C SER A 2 -12.64 24.91 -23.12
N LYS A 3 -11.58 25.23 -23.87
CA LYS A 3 -10.24 24.69 -23.59
C LYS A 3 -9.71 25.35 -22.32
N VAL A 4 -9.36 24.57 -21.32
CA VAL A 4 -8.67 25.05 -20.12
C VAL A 4 -7.16 25.04 -20.39
N ARG A 5 -6.49 26.16 -20.13
CA ARG A 5 -5.03 26.26 -20.25
C ARG A 5 -4.39 26.13 -18.87
N ILE A 6 -3.37 25.29 -18.79
CA ILE A 6 -2.54 25.11 -17.60
C ILE A 6 -1.15 25.61 -17.95
N SER A 7 -0.62 26.53 -17.13
CA SER A 7 0.75 27.03 -17.25
C SER A 7 1.63 26.29 -16.26
N ILE A 8 2.74 25.71 -16.73
CA ILE A 8 3.67 24.95 -15.92
C ILE A 8 5.05 25.56 -16.10
N SER A 9 5.66 25.96 -14.99
CA SER A 9 7.07 26.38 -14.97
C SER A 9 7.95 25.15 -14.81
N LEU A 10 8.90 24.98 -15.72
CA LEU A 10 9.87 23.89 -15.68
C LEU A 10 11.26 24.47 -15.50
N ALA A 11 12.13 23.72 -14.80
CA ALA A 11 13.55 24.00 -14.83
C ALA A 11 14.06 23.90 -16.28
N PRO A 12 15.01 24.76 -16.71
CA PRO A 12 15.44 24.82 -18.11
C PRO A 12 15.88 23.45 -18.65
N GLU A 13 16.65 22.70 -17.88
CA GLU A 13 17.13 21.37 -18.24
C GLU A 13 15.99 20.36 -18.44
N HIS A 14 14.93 20.46 -17.65
CA HIS A 14 13.74 19.63 -17.82
C HIS A 14 12.96 20.03 -19.08
N ALA A 15 12.85 21.32 -19.37
CA ALA A 15 12.18 21.79 -20.58
C ALA A 15 12.90 21.32 -21.85
N GLU A 16 14.24 21.34 -21.86
CA GLU A 16 15.05 20.80 -22.97
C GLU A 16 14.84 19.30 -23.15
N ARG A 17 14.88 18.52 -22.06
CA ARG A 17 14.63 17.08 -22.10
C ARG A 17 13.25 16.76 -22.66
N VAL A 18 12.21 17.45 -22.21
CA VAL A 18 10.85 17.26 -22.72
C VAL A 18 10.80 17.57 -24.22
N ARG A 19 11.41 18.66 -24.66
CA ARG A 19 11.46 19.03 -26.09
C ARG A 19 12.15 17.98 -26.94
N ALA A 20 13.32 17.50 -26.52
CA ALA A 20 14.05 16.45 -27.24
C ALA A 20 13.26 15.13 -27.34
N HIS A 21 12.54 14.77 -26.28
CA HIS A 21 11.69 13.57 -26.29
C HIS A 21 10.45 13.72 -27.17
N ALA A 22 9.80 14.88 -27.14
CA ALA A 22 8.66 15.18 -28.00
C ALA A 22 9.06 15.15 -29.49
N GLU A 23 10.20 15.76 -29.82
CA GLU A 23 10.77 15.74 -31.17
C GLU A 23 11.08 14.32 -31.64
N ARG A 24 11.75 13.52 -30.80
CA ARG A 24 12.04 12.10 -31.12
C ARG A 24 10.77 11.27 -31.32
N ALA A 25 9.68 11.63 -30.66
CA ALA A 25 8.38 10.99 -30.84
C ALA A 25 7.58 11.55 -32.04
N GLY A 26 8.08 12.58 -32.73
CA GLY A 26 7.37 13.27 -33.80
C GLY A 26 6.14 14.04 -33.33
N MET A 27 6.12 14.46 -32.06
CA MET A 27 4.99 15.12 -31.42
C MET A 27 5.34 16.57 -31.04
N ASP A 28 4.34 17.45 -31.03
CA ASP A 28 4.50 18.74 -30.38
C ASP A 28 4.59 18.56 -28.85
N VAL A 29 5.27 19.50 -28.18
CA VAL A 29 5.51 19.44 -26.73
C VAL A 29 4.21 19.33 -25.94
N SER A 30 3.16 20.05 -26.35
CA SER A 30 1.90 20.05 -25.61
C SER A 30 1.19 18.70 -25.74
N SER A 31 1.14 18.10 -26.93
CA SER A 31 0.58 16.77 -27.13
C SER A 31 1.41 15.69 -26.46
N TYR A 32 2.74 15.81 -26.48
CA TYR A 32 3.62 14.88 -25.78
C TYR A 32 3.35 14.91 -24.27
N MET A 33 3.26 16.11 -23.67
CA MET A 33 2.96 16.27 -22.24
C MET A 33 1.57 15.76 -21.87
N VAL A 34 0.55 16.06 -22.69
CA VAL A 34 -0.82 15.56 -22.47
C VAL A 34 -0.85 14.04 -22.53
N ASN A 35 -0.23 13.43 -23.54
CA ASN A 35 -0.20 11.97 -23.68
C ASN A 35 0.54 11.30 -22.51
N ALA A 36 1.69 11.85 -22.10
CA ALA A 36 2.43 11.36 -20.94
C ALA A 36 1.58 11.46 -19.65
N ALA A 37 0.90 12.58 -19.43
CA ALA A 37 0.01 12.75 -18.29
C ALA A 37 -1.17 11.76 -18.32
N THR A 38 -1.80 11.55 -19.48
CA THR A 38 -2.88 10.57 -19.63
C THR A 38 -2.43 9.16 -19.31
N ARG A 39 -1.24 8.76 -19.78
CA ARG A 39 -0.67 7.45 -19.44
C ARG A 39 -0.38 7.31 -17.94
N GLN A 40 0.19 8.34 -17.33
CA GLN A 40 0.46 8.33 -15.90
C GLN A 40 -0.83 8.24 -15.06
N MET A 41 -1.91 8.92 -15.47
CA MET A 41 -3.21 8.81 -14.80
C MET A 41 -3.76 7.40 -14.92
N ALA A 42 -3.74 6.81 -16.11
CA ALA A 42 -4.22 5.44 -16.31
C ALA A 42 -3.39 4.41 -15.51
N GLU A 43 -2.07 4.57 -15.46
CA GLU A 43 -1.20 3.70 -14.66
C GLU A 43 -1.47 3.83 -13.15
N ALA A 44 -1.74 5.05 -12.66
CA ALA A 44 -2.10 5.28 -11.27
C ALA A 44 -3.49 4.71 -10.92
N GLU A 45 -4.50 4.98 -11.75
CA GLU A 45 -5.86 4.44 -11.59
C GLU A 45 -5.86 2.92 -11.60
N ALA A 46 -5.09 2.29 -12.49
CA ALA A 46 -4.96 0.84 -12.54
C ALA A 46 -4.29 0.29 -11.26
N ALA A 47 -3.31 1.01 -10.70
CA ALA A 47 -2.68 0.61 -9.44
C ALA A 47 -3.66 0.71 -8.26
N ASP A 48 -4.46 1.78 -8.20
CA ASP A 48 -5.46 1.97 -7.16
C ASP A 48 -6.59 0.93 -7.25
N GLU A 49 -7.01 0.57 -8.47
CA GLU A 49 -8.06 -0.43 -8.70
C GLU A 49 -7.69 -1.81 -8.12
N VAL A 50 -6.41 -2.20 -8.18
CA VAL A 50 -5.91 -3.47 -7.61
C VAL A 50 -6.21 -3.60 -6.11
N PHE A 51 -6.12 -2.50 -5.36
CA PHE A 51 -6.30 -2.51 -3.91
C PHE A 51 -7.72 -2.15 -3.47
N SER A 52 -8.53 -1.56 -4.36
CA SER A 52 -9.90 -1.13 -4.06
C SER A 52 -10.78 -2.24 -3.41
N GLY A 53 -10.63 -3.49 -3.86
CA GLY A 53 -11.37 -4.62 -3.29
C GLY A 53 -10.91 -4.97 -1.87
N ILE A 54 -9.61 -4.87 -1.59
CA ILE A 54 -9.04 -5.09 -0.26
C ILE A 54 -9.50 -3.98 0.69
N ASP A 55 -9.44 -2.73 0.24
CA ASP A 55 -9.89 -1.58 1.02
C ASP A 55 -11.37 -1.68 1.36
N ALA A 56 -12.21 -2.14 0.43
CA ALA A 56 -13.62 -2.40 0.70
C ALA A 56 -13.84 -3.53 1.74
N LEU A 57 -13.01 -4.58 1.71
CA LEU A 57 -13.04 -5.64 2.72
C LEU A 57 -12.60 -5.13 4.10
N ILE A 58 -11.54 -4.32 4.16
CA ILE A 58 -11.05 -3.68 5.38
C ILE A 58 -12.13 -2.77 5.95
N ALA A 59 -12.68 -1.85 5.16
CA ALA A 59 -13.72 -0.92 5.60
C ALA A 59 -14.96 -1.67 6.13
N LYS A 60 -15.34 -2.80 5.50
CA LYS A 60 -16.41 -3.66 5.99
C LYS A 60 -16.05 -4.35 7.31
N ALA A 61 -14.80 -4.77 7.48
CA ALA A 61 -14.32 -5.35 8.73
C ALA A 61 -14.29 -4.32 9.86
N GLU A 62 -13.76 -3.13 9.62
CA GLU A 62 -13.72 -2.01 10.55
C GLU A 62 -15.12 -1.54 10.95
N THR A 63 -16.05 -1.44 10.00
CA THR A 63 -17.45 -1.11 10.29
C THR A 63 -18.08 -2.16 11.21
N ARG A 64 -17.81 -3.45 11.00
CA ARG A 64 -18.30 -4.52 11.89
C ARG A 64 -17.62 -4.48 13.26
N ALA A 65 -16.35 -4.11 13.31
CA ALA A 65 -15.59 -3.94 14.54
C ALA A 65 -15.96 -2.64 15.29
N THR A 66 -16.75 -1.75 14.68
CA THR A 66 -17.23 -0.53 15.33
C THR A 66 -18.20 -0.93 16.45
N GLY A 67 -17.73 -0.86 17.70
CA GLY A 67 -18.43 -1.37 18.89
C GLY A 67 -17.74 -2.56 19.56
N TYR A 68 -16.68 -3.09 18.96
CA TYR A 68 -15.75 -4.02 19.59
C TYR A 68 -14.73 -3.20 20.38
N THR A 69 -14.97 -2.98 21.66
CA THR A 69 -13.88 -2.62 22.58
C THR A 69 -12.98 -3.86 22.67
N PRO A 70 -11.66 -3.78 22.42
CA PRO A 70 -10.76 -4.86 22.80
C PRO A 70 -11.09 -5.19 24.26
N ALA A 71 -11.43 -6.44 24.55
CA ALA A 71 -11.79 -6.80 25.92
C ALA A 71 -10.66 -6.27 26.84
N ASP A 72 -11.01 -5.43 27.82
CA ASP A 72 -10.09 -5.09 28.93
C ASP A 72 -9.63 -6.37 29.66
N ASP A 73 -10.33 -7.47 29.41
CA ASP A 73 -9.95 -8.82 29.73
C ASP A 73 -8.89 -9.36 28.75
N ALA A 74 -7.76 -8.65 28.63
CA ALA A 74 -6.49 -9.37 28.62
C ALA A 74 -6.28 -9.97 30.02
N THR A 75 -7.24 -10.78 30.49
CA THR A 75 -7.03 -11.64 31.64
C THR A 75 -5.88 -12.53 31.25
N GLU A 76 -4.82 -12.47 32.05
CA GLU A 76 -3.75 -13.44 32.00
C GLU A 76 -4.33 -14.82 31.77
N LEU A 77 -3.95 -15.48 30.66
CA LEU A 77 -4.39 -16.84 30.35
C LEU A 77 -4.25 -17.69 31.60
N SER A 78 -5.25 -18.50 31.93
CA SER A 78 -5.11 -19.48 33.00
C SER A 78 -3.96 -20.43 32.67
N GLU A 79 -3.38 -21.08 33.69
CA GLU A 79 -2.31 -22.06 33.44
C GLU A 79 -2.74 -23.20 32.50
N GLY A 80 -4.03 -23.55 32.52
CA GLY A 80 -4.61 -24.51 31.58
C GLY A 80 -4.57 -24.01 30.15
N GLU A 81 -5.08 -22.80 29.90
CA GLU A 81 -5.09 -22.19 28.56
C GLU A 81 -3.67 -21.93 28.04
N ARG A 82 -2.73 -21.52 28.91
CA ARG A 82 -1.31 -21.39 28.53
C ARG A 82 -0.72 -22.73 28.08
N ARG A 83 -1.07 -23.82 28.76
CA ARG A 83 -0.60 -25.16 28.42
C ARG A 83 -1.20 -25.64 27.10
N GLU A 84 -2.49 -25.40 26.88
CA GLU A 84 -3.16 -25.71 25.61
C GLU A 84 -2.55 -24.95 24.43
N VAL A 85 -2.28 -23.65 24.61
CA VAL A 85 -1.58 -22.85 23.58
C VAL A 85 -0.17 -23.38 23.35
N ALA A 86 0.58 -23.73 24.40
CA ALA A 86 1.94 -24.29 24.26
C ALA A 86 1.94 -25.64 23.53
N ASP A 87 0.97 -26.51 23.79
CA ASP A 87 0.82 -27.80 23.09
C ASP A 87 0.42 -27.59 21.61
N ALA A 88 -0.46 -26.64 21.33
CA ALA A 88 -0.85 -26.28 19.96
C ALA A 88 0.33 -25.67 19.18
N MET A 89 1.11 -24.79 19.80
CA MET A 89 2.30 -24.18 19.18
C MET A 89 3.36 -25.24 18.90
N ARG A 90 3.56 -26.21 19.80
CA ARG A 90 4.48 -27.34 19.60
C ARG A 90 4.03 -28.27 18.47
N LEU A 91 2.72 -28.45 18.28
CA LEU A 91 2.20 -29.21 17.14
C LEU A 91 2.50 -28.53 15.79
N VAL A 92 2.47 -27.20 15.74
CA VAL A 92 2.69 -26.42 14.51
C VAL A 92 4.17 -26.19 14.22
N TYR A 93 4.96 -25.87 15.25
CA TYR A 93 6.37 -25.46 15.12
C TYR A 93 7.38 -26.54 15.52
N GLY A 94 6.93 -27.68 16.08
CA GLY A 94 7.80 -28.70 16.66
C GLY A 94 8.36 -28.29 18.04
N ASP A 95 9.09 -29.22 18.69
CA ASP A 95 9.70 -29.02 20.02
C ASP A 95 10.87 -28.01 20.05
N GLU A 96 11.24 -27.41 18.92
CA GLU A 96 12.43 -26.54 18.80
C GLU A 96 12.16 -25.05 19.12
N ALA A 97 11.05 -24.72 19.78
CA ALA A 97 10.75 -23.34 20.18
C ALA A 97 11.38 -22.91 21.52
N GLU A 98 12.18 -23.76 22.18
CA GLU A 98 12.82 -23.42 23.47
C GLU A 98 14.21 -22.78 23.34
N GLN A 99 14.79 -22.66 22.14
CA GLN A 99 16.01 -21.87 21.98
C GLN A 99 15.67 -20.45 21.58
N ASN A 100 15.43 -19.62 22.60
CA ASN A 100 15.46 -18.17 22.47
C ASN A 100 16.93 -17.70 22.63
N PRO A 101 17.68 -17.35 21.57
CA PRO A 101 18.99 -16.73 21.71
C PRO A 101 18.75 -15.23 21.88
N GLY A 102 18.28 -14.85 23.06
CA GLY A 102 17.82 -13.49 23.34
C GLY A 102 18.04 -13.05 24.78
N GLN A 103 19.05 -13.60 25.44
CA GLN A 103 19.56 -13.06 26.72
C GLN A 103 20.93 -12.42 26.42
N VAL A 104 20.89 -11.17 25.98
CA VAL A 104 22.03 -10.26 26.06
C VAL A 104 21.95 -9.50 27.39
N ALA A 105 23.12 -9.37 27.99
CA ALA A 105 23.43 -8.88 29.33
C ALA A 105 22.77 -7.55 29.74
#